data_AF-A0A412Y9A7-F1
#
_entry.id   AF-A0A412Y9A7-F1
#
_cell.length_a   1.000
_cell.length_b   1.000
_cell.length_c   1.000
_cell.angle_alpha   90.00
_cell.angle_beta   90.00
_cell.angle_gamma   90.00
#
_symmetry.space_group_name_H-M   'P 1'
#
loop_
_entity.id
_entity.type
_entity.pdbx_description
1 polymer ?
#
loop_
_entity_poly.entity_id
_entity_poly.type
_entity_poly.pdbx_seq_one_letter_code
_entity_poly.pdbx_strand_id
1 'polypeptide(L)'
;MNNSVDKVLTYTIHEVAPYINWIYFFHAWGFQPRYAAIADIHGCDSCRAYWLTTFPEEERAKAAEAMQLFKEANRMLNQLDENYHVHTIFRLCEANADGDNLILDGKLFPLLRQQIPHPDGSPFLCLSDFVRPLSSGIPDTVGIFAASCDGEVELLYEKDPYKRMLVQTLADRLAEAATEKMHEYVRKVAWGYAKDENLSIPDLLREKFQGIRPAVGYPSLPDQSVNFLLNDLLHMEQIGITLTENGAMRPHATVCGLILAHPAARYFAVGKIGNDQLEDYARRKKMSVEETRKFLAANL
;
A
#
# COMPACT_ATOMS: atom_id res chain seq x y z
N MET A 1 6.08 -25.98 -14.95
CA MET A 1 6.46 -24.60 -15.32
C MET A 1 5.18 -23.80 -15.40
N ASN A 2 4.71 -23.28 -14.26
CA ASN A 2 3.69 -22.23 -14.30
C ASN A 2 4.44 -21.00 -14.78
N ASN A 3 4.17 -20.55 -16.01
CA ASN A 3 4.61 -19.21 -16.40
C ASN A 3 3.94 -18.25 -15.43
N SER A 4 4.72 -17.55 -14.61
CA SER A 4 4.21 -16.48 -13.75
C SER A 4 3.77 -15.33 -14.63
N VAL A 5 2.49 -15.37 -15.03
CA VAL A 5 1.86 -14.34 -15.86
C VAL A 5 1.29 -13.26 -14.97
N ASP A 6 1.49 -12.01 -15.36
CA ASP A 6 0.86 -10.86 -14.70
C ASP A 6 -0.66 -10.99 -14.74
N LYS A 7 -1.28 -10.74 -13.60
CA LYS A 7 -2.73 -10.73 -13.50
C LYS A 7 -3.22 -9.32 -13.24
N VAL A 8 -3.88 -8.75 -14.25
CA VAL A 8 -4.59 -7.48 -14.13
C VAL A 8 -6.02 -7.74 -13.65
N LEU A 9 -6.44 -7.01 -12.61
CA LEU A 9 -7.81 -6.95 -12.13
C LEU A 9 -8.29 -5.50 -12.23
N THR A 10 -9.47 -5.32 -12.83
CA THR A 10 -10.14 -4.03 -12.94
C THR A 10 -11.38 -4.06 -12.08
N TYR A 11 -11.57 -3.02 -11.27
CA TYR A 11 -12.71 -2.87 -10.39
C TYR A 11 -13.47 -1.59 -10.74
N THR A 12 -14.78 -1.67 -10.62
CA THR A 12 -15.60 -0.46 -10.42
C THR A 12 -15.26 0.17 -9.05
N ILE A 13 -15.60 1.43 -8.86
CA ILE A 13 -15.30 2.14 -7.60
C ILE A 13 -16.13 1.57 -6.44
N HIS A 14 -17.42 1.29 -6.65
CA HIS A 14 -18.29 0.73 -5.61
C HIS A 14 -17.83 -0.66 -5.12
N GLU A 15 -17.11 -1.39 -5.97
CA GLU A 15 -16.53 -2.68 -5.65
C GLU A 15 -15.34 -2.62 -4.68
N VAL A 16 -14.63 -1.49 -4.63
CA VAL A 16 -13.47 -1.26 -3.74
C VAL A 16 -13.76 -0.28 -2.63
N ALA A 17 -14.77 0.59 -2.77
CA ALA A 17 -15.16 1.59 -1.78
C ALA A 17 -15.36 1.01 -0.35
N PRO A 18 -15.92 -0.20 -0.15
CA PRO A 18 -16.01 -0.81 1.18
C PRO A 18 -14.65 -1.04 1.85
N TYR A 19 -13.56 -1.19 1.09
CA TYR A 19 -12.21 -1.41 1.59
C TYR A 19 -11.46 -0.10 1.91
N ILE A 20 -12.09 1.06 1.74
CA ILE A 20 -11.47 2.35 2.08
C ILE A 20 -11.26 2.45 3.59
N ASN A 21 -10.01 2.68 4.00
CA ASN A 21 -9.70 3.09 5.35
C ASN A 21 -9.89 4.61 5.51
N TRP A 22 -11.07 5.00 6.02
CA TRP A 22 -11.47 6.40 6.18
C TRP A 22 -10.63 7.17 7.21
N ILE A 23 -9.91 6.51 8.12
CA ILE A 23 -9.03 7.19 9.08
C ILE A 23 -8.00 8.03 8.35
N TYR A 24 -7.38 7.47 7.31
CA TYR A 24 -6.36 8.17 6.52
C TYR A 24 -6.94 9.25 5.61
N PHE A 25 -8.17 9.05 5.11
CA PHE A 25 -8.90 10.09 4.40
C PHE A 25 -9.08 11.31 5.31
N PHE A 26 -9.62 11.11 6.51
CA PHE A 26 -9.85 12.20 7.46
C PHE A 26 -8.55 12.85 7.94
N HIS A 27 -7.49 12.07 8.12
CA HIS A 27 -6.17 12.58 8.47
C HIS A 27 -5.63 13.55 7.40
N ALA A 28 -5.77 13.23 6.11
CA ALA A 28 -5.38 14.12 5.01
C ALA A 28 -6.12 15.49 5.05
N TRP A 29 -7.32 15.51 5.64
CA TRP A 29 -8.13 16.70 5.85
C TRP A 29 -7.95 17.36 7.23
N GLY A 30 -6.95 16.95 8.01
CA GLY A 30 -6.66 17.55 9.33
C GLY A 30 -7.63 17.16 10.46
N PHE A 31 -8.41 16.09 10.26
CA PHE A 31 -9.25 15.53 11.29
C PHE A 31 -8.50 14.48 12.12
N GLN A 32 -8.79 14.45 13.42
CA GLN A 32 -8.30 13.39 14.28
C GLN A 32 -8.99 12.05 13.94
N PRO A 33 -8.34 10.89 14.17
CA PRO A 33 -8.88 9.58 13.79
C PRO A 33 -10.31 9.30 14.29
N ARG A 34 -10.70 9.80 15.47
CA ARG A 34 -12.04 9.61 16.05
C ARG A 34 -13.19 10.13 15.16
N TYR A 35 -12.95 11.14 14.32
CA TYR A 35 -13.97 11.66 13.41
C TYR A 35 -14.28 10.68 12.28
N ALA A 36 -13.37 9.76 11.95
CA ALA A 36 -13.58 8.73 10.93
C ALA A 36 -14.64 7.70 11.31
N ALA A 37 -15.02 7.59 12.59
CA ALA A 37 -16.09 6.71 13.06
C ALA A 37 -17.45 7.03 12.43
N ILE A 38 -17.63 8.21 11.80
CA ILE A 38 -18.82 8.49 10.99
C ILE A 38 -19.00 7.53 9.82
N ALA A 39 -17.90 6.96 9.31
CA ALA A 39 -17.93 5.98 8.23
C ALA A 39 -18.54 4.63 8.67
N ASP A 40 -18.51 4.33 9.96
CA ASP A 40 -19.12 3.12 10.53
C ASP A 40 -20.63 3.31 10.77
N ILE A 41 -21.15 4.52 10.61
CA ILE A 41 -22.56 4.84 10.83
C ILE A 41 -23.33 4.69 9.53
N HIS A 42 -24.09 3.59 9.46
CA HIS A 42 -25.08 3.39 8.40
C HIS A 42 -26.00 4.60 8.28
N GLY A 43 -26.49 4.88 7.06
CA GLY A 43 -27.17 6.13 6.63
C GLY A 43 -28.50 6.50 7.31
N CYS A 44 -28.68 6.14 8.57
CA CYS A 44 -29.75 6.52 9.46
C CYS A 44 -29.48 7.91 10.06
N ASP A 45 -30.38 8.86 9.80
CA ASP A 45 -30.25 10.24 10.27
C ASP A 45 -30.27 10.35 11.80
N SER A 46 -31.05 9.52 12.50
CA SER A 46 -31.04 9.49 13.97
C SER A 46 -29.72 8.96 14.54
N CYS A 47 -29.06 8.00 13.87
CA CYS A 47 -27.74 7.53 14.29
C CYS A 47 -26.66 8.61 14.10
N ARG A 48 -26.72 9.35 12.99
CA ARG A 48 -25.81 10.48 12.75
C ARG A 48 -26.01 11.61 13.74
N ALA A 49 -27.27 11.96 14.03
CA ALA A 49 -27.60 12.94 15.06
C ALA A 49 -27.08 12.49 16.43
N TYR A 50 -27.28 11.22 16.80
CA TYR A 50 -26.76 10.66 18.04
C TYR A 50 -25.23 10.72 18.09
N TRP A 51 -24.53 10.36 17.02
CA TRP A 51 -23.07 10.45 16.96
C TRP A 51 -22.54 11.86 17.22
N LEU A 52 -23.18 12.89 16.66
CA LEU A 52 -22.82 14.28 16.98
C LEU A 52 -22.96 14.58 18.47
N THR A 53 -23.97 14.02 19.15
CA THR A 53 -24.16 14.24 20.60
C THR A 53 -23.09 13.58 21.46
N THR A 54 -22.33 12.60 20.93
CA THR A 54 -21.23 11.95 21.65
C THR A 54 -19.99 12.84 21.78
N PHE A 55 -19.92 13.94 21.02
CA PHE A 55 -18.83 14.92 21.12
C PHE A 55 -19.15 16.01 22.15
N PRO A 56 -18.11 16.51 22.87
CA PRO A 56 -18.20 17.75 23.66
C PRO A 56 -18.74 18.89 22.82
N GLU A 57 -19.46 19.82 23.44
CA GLU A 57 -20.16 20.91 22.74
C GLU A 57 -19.21 21.73 21.86
N GLU A 58 -18.00 22.02 22.36
CA GLU A 58 -16.94 22.73 21.63
C GLU A 58 -16.44 22.00 20.37
N GLU A 59 -16.65 20.70 20.25
CA GLU A 59 -16.20 19.89 19.11
C GLU A 59 -17.33 19.52 18.13
N ARG A 60 -18.59 19.78 18.49
CA ARG A 60 -19.75 19.39 17.66
C ARG A 60 -19.74 20.05 16.29
N ALA A 61 -19.29 21.29 16.19
CA ALA A 61 -19.14 21.99 14.91
C ALA A 61 -18.16 21.24 13.99
N LYS A 62 -17.00 20.86 14.51
CA LYS A 62 -16.00 20.07 13.77
C LYS A 62 -16.53 18.68 13.41
N ALA A 63 -17.29 18.03 14.29
CA ALA A 63 -17.93 16.75 13.99
C ALA A 63 -18.94 16.87 12.82
N ALA A 64 -19.72 17.95 12.79
CA ALA A 64 -20.65 18.24 11.70
C ALA A 64 -19.92 18.48 10.36
N GLU A 65 -18.79 19.19 10.38
CA GLU A 65 -17.92 19.35 9.19
C GLU A 65 -17.40 18.00 8.69
N ALA A 66 -16.93 17.12 9.58
CA ALA A 66 -16.46 15.78 9.22
C ALA A 66 -17.56 14.93 8.57
N MET A 67 -18.78 15.01 9.11
CA MET A 67 -19.95 14.35 8.55
C MET A 67 -20.32 14.89 7.15
N GLN A 68 -20.25 16.21 6.96
CA GLN A 68 -20.51 16.83 5.66
C GLN A 68 -19.44 16.43 4.64
N LEU A 69 -18.15 16.44 5.02
CA LEU A 69 -17.05 15.99 4.19
C LEU A 69 -17.23 14.52 3.76
N PHE A 70 -17.61 13.64 4.69
CA PHE A 70 -17.90 12.23 4.37
C PHE A 70 -19.06 12.09 3.37
N LYS A 71 -20.13 12.86 3.54
CA LYS A 71 -21.28 12.86 2.63
C LYS A 71 -20.87 13.31 1.22
N GLU A 72 -20.05 14.34 1.12
CA GLU A 72 -19.54 14.84 -0.15
C GLU A 72 -18.56 13.87 -0.80
N ALA A 73 -17.71 13.22 0.00
CA ALA A 73 -16.80 12.17 -0.46
C ALA A 73 -17.57 11.00 -1.08
N ASN A 74 -18.62 10.50 -0.41
CA ASN A 74 -19.46 9.42 -0.94
C ASN A 74 -20.21 9.85 -2.22
N ARG A 75 -20.68 11.10 -2.29
CA ARG A 75 -21.28 11.62 -3.52
C ARG A 75 -20.27 11.66 -4.66
N MET A 76 -19.04 12.08 -4.40
CA MET A 76 -17.96 12.08 -5.38
C MET A 76 -17.63 10.66 -5.84
N LEU A 77 -17.49 9.70 -4.92
CA LEU A 77 -17.27 8.29 -5.26
C LEU A 77 -18.35 7.75 -6.21
N ASN A 78 -19.62 8.01 -5.93
CA ASN A 78 -20.72 7.59 -6.81
C ASN A 78 -20.65 8.24 -8.20
N GLN A 79 -20.23 9.50 -8.27
CA GLN A 79 -20.06 10.20 -9.56
C GLN A 79 -18.89 9.63 -10.37
N LEU A 80 -17.80 9.28 -9.69
CA LEU A 80 -16.64 8.69 -10.35
C LEU A 80 -16.95 7.27 -10.85
N ASP A 81 -17.74 6.49 -10.09
CA ASP A 81 -18.10 5.09 -10.42
C ASP A 81 -18.79 4.94 -11.78
N GLU A 82 -19.40 6.00 -12.29
CA GLU A 82 -20.05 6.01 -13.61
C GLU A 82 -19.06 5.88 -14.77
N ASN A 83 -17.82 6.35 -14.61
CA ASN A 83 -16.88 6.54 -15.72
C ASN A 83 -15.45 6.04 -15.44
N TYR A 84 -15.08 5.85 -14.18
CA TYR A 84 -13.70 5.53 -13.79
C TYR A 84 -13.60 4.21 -13.04
N HIS A 85 -12.43 3.58 -13.19
CA HIS A 85 -12.10 2.31 -12.61
C HIS A 85 -10.83 2.40 -11.77
N VAL A 86 -10.62 1.35 -10.97
CA VAL A 86 -9.39 1.14 -10.23
C VAL A 86 -8.78 -0.18 -10.68
N HIS A 87 -7.50 -0.13 -11.02
CA HIS A 87 -6.78 -1.25 -11.58
C HIS A 87 -5.75 -1.76 -10.58
N THR A 88 -5.55 -3.07 -10.58
CA THR A 88 -4.43 -3.71 -9.89
C THR A 88 -3.75 -4.67 -10.84
N ILE A 89 -2.44 -4.78 -10.71
CA ILE A 89 -1.63 -5.79 -11.39
C ILE A 89 -0.80 -6.51 -10.33
N PHE A 90 -0.72 -7.83 -10.39
CA PHE A 90 0.15 -8.57 -9.51
C PHE A 90 0.74 -9.81 -10.21
N ARG A 91 1.85 -10.29 -9.66
CA ARG A 91 2.50 -11.53 -10.06
C ARG A 91 2.95 -12.29 -8.81
N LEU A 92 2.85 -13.61 -8.85
CA LEU A 92 3.48 -14.51 -7.87
C LEU A 92 4.79 -15.01 -8.48
N CYS A 93 5.90 -14.53 -7.96
CA CYS A 93 7.24 -14.88 -8.44
C CYS A 93 7.75 -16.14 -7.75
N GLU A 94 8.46 -16.99 -8.49
CA GLU A 94 9.37 -17.94 -7.85
C GLU A 94 10.43 -17.13 -7.11
N ALA A 95 10.63 -17.44 -5.83
CA ALA A 95 11.43 -16.58 -4.97
C ALA A 95 12.31 -17.35 -3.98
N ASN A 96 13.47 -16.77 -3.67
CA ASN A 96 14.28 -17.17 -2.52
C ASN A 96 15.00 -15.96 -1.92
N ALA A 97 15.35 -16.04 -0.64
CA ALA A 97 16.23 -15.07 -0.01
C ALA A 97 17.71 -15.41 -0.24
N ASP A 98 18.55 -14.40 -0.48
CA ASP A 98 20.01 -14.52 -0.49
C ASP A 98 20.62 -13.37 0.31
N GLY A 99 20.88 -13.64 1.60
CA GLY A 99 21.21 -12.59 2.58
C GLY A 99 20.08 -11.56 2.71
N ASP A 100 20.43 -10.28 2.55
CA ASP A 100 19.49 -9.15 2.58
C ASP A 100 18.87 -8.86 1.21
N ASN A 101 18.68 -9.89 0.39
CA ASN A 101 18.06 -9.79 -0.93
C ASN A 101 16.94 -10.82 -1.08
N LEU A 102 16.04 -10.54 -2.00
CA LEU A 102 15.20 -11.55 -2.65
C LEU A 102 15.72 -11.79 -4.07
N ILE A 103 15.59 -13.01 -4.56
CA ILE A 103 15.72 -13.37 -5.97
C ILE A 103 14.30 -13.63 -6.45
N LEU A 104 13.75 -12.77 -7.30
CA LEU A 104 12.37 -12.86 -7.82
C LEU A 104 12.42 -13.17 -9.31
N ASP A 105 11.94 -14.36 -9.71
CA ASP A 105 12.02 -14.85 -11.09
C ASP A 105 13.44 -14.69 -11.69
N GLY A 106 14.46 -14.97 -10.88
CA GLY A 106 15.88 -14.83 -11.25
C GLY A 106 16.46 -13.41 -11.15
N LYS A 107 15.66 -12.41 -10.77
CA LYS A 107 16.12 -11.02 -10.63
C LYS A 107 16.39 -10.64 -9.18
N LEU A 108 17.55 -10.03 -8.92
CA LEU A 108 17.93 -9.56 -7.59
C LEU A 108 17.07 -8.35 -7.17
N PHE A 109 16.48 -8.44 -5.98
CA PHE A 109 15.74 -7.39 -5.30
C PHE A 109 16.41 -7.09 -3.95
N PRO A 110 17.24 -6.04 -3.88
CA PRO A 110 17.94 -5.67 -2.66
C PRO A 110 16.99 -5.12 -1.59
N LEU A 111 17.20 -5.51 -0.34
CA LEU A 111 16.49 -5.02 0.84
C LEU A 111 17.46 -4.45 1.87
N LEU A 112 16.88 -3.74 2.85
CA LEU A 112 17.57 -3.16 3.99
C LEU A 112 17.21 -3.91 5.28
N ARG A 113 18.16 -3.92 6.21
CA ARG A 113 18.06 -4.53 7.53
C ARG A 113 18.14 -3.45 8.62
N GLN A 114 17.38 -3.65 9.69
CA GLN A 114 17.52 -2.84 10.90
C GLN A 114 18.96 -2.89 11.45
N GLN A 115 19.47 -1.76 11.96
CA GLN A 115 20.78 -1.71 12.64
C GLN A 115 20.72 -1.11 14.05
N ILE A 116 19.54 -0.66 14.50
CA ILE A 116 19.33 -0.14 15.85
C ILE A 116 18.92 -1.28 16.78
N PRO A 117 19.68 -1.57 17.86
CA PRO A 117 19.34 -2.65 18.78
C PRO A 117 18.01 -2.38 19.47
N HIS A 118 17.16 -3.40 19.54
CA HIS A 118 15.92 -3.31 20.28
C HIS A 118 16.17 -3.51 21.78
N PRO A 119 15.51 -2.72 22.67
CA PRO A 119 15.69 -2.86 24.13
C PRO A 119 15.34 -4.25 24.67
N ASP A 120 14.45 -4.97 24.00
CA ASP A 120 14.01 -6.31 24.34
C ASP A 120 14.91 -7.42 23.77
N GLY A 121 15.98 -7.07 23.06
CA GLY A 121 16.90 -8.01 22.42
C GLY A 121 16.31 -8.74 21.21
N SER A 122 15.18 -8.28 20.67
CA SER A 122 14.60 -8.83 19.45
C SER A 122 15.54 -8.68 18.24
N PRO A 123 15.44 -9.57 17.24
CA PRO A 123 16.38 -9.58 16.11
C PRO A 123 16.23 -8.34 15.23
N PHE A 124 17.31 -8.01 14.52
CA PHE A 124 17.31 -7.01 13.46
C PHE A 124 16.62 -7.54 12.21
N LEU A 125 15.43 -7.03 11.91
CA LEU A 125 14.62 -7.55 10.81
C LEU A 125 15.06 -7.01 9.44
N CYS A 126 14.99 -7.89 8.45
CA CYS A 126 14.97 -7.61 7.02
C CYS A 126 13.74 -8.31 6.40
N LEU A 127 13.16 -7.76 5.34
CA LEU A 127 12.02 -8.41 4.68
C LEU A 127 12.39 -9.78 4.07
N SER A 128 13.68 -10.02 3.75
CA SER A 128 14.16 -11.30 3.25
C SER A 128 14.09 -12.42 4.28
N ASP A 129 14.03 -12.10 5.58
CA ASP A 129 13.97 -13.08 6.67
C ASP A 129 12.66 -13.90 6.63
N PHE A 130 11.64 -13.41 5.92
CA PHE A 130 10.33 -14.05 5.77
C PHE A 130 10.20 -14.88 4.50
N VAL A 131 11.29 -15.09 3.76
CA VAL A 131 11.33 -15.87 2.52
C VAL A 131 12.39 -16.94 2.65
N ARG A 132 12.08 -18.15 2.17
CA ARG A 132 12.99 -19.29 2.30
C ARG A 132 14.35 -18.99 1.65
N PRO A 133 15.47 -19.27 2.35
CA PRO A 133 16.80 -18.99 1.81
C PRO A 133 17.12 -19.90 0.62
N LEU A 134 17.87 -19.36 -0.35
CA LEU A 134 18.32 -20.07 -1.55
C LEU A 134 19.13 -21.33 -1.20
N SER A 135 19.90 -21.28 -0.11
CA SER A 135 20.66 -22.43 0.42
C SER A 135 19.80 -23.63 0.83
N SER A 136 18.49 -23.44 1.01
CA SER A 136 17.56 -24.54 1.28
C SER A 136 17.33 -25.44 0.07
N GLY A 137 17.63 -24.97 -1.15
CA GLY A 137 17.36 -25.69 -2.40
C GLY A 137 15.88 -25.87 -2.74
N ILE A 138 14.96 -25.24 -1.99
CA ILE A 138 13.52 -25.31 -2.22
C ILE A 138 13.05 -23.91 -2.64
N PRO A 139 12.34 -23.76 -3.78
CA PRO A 139 11.78 -22.48 -4.16
C PRO A 139 10.67 -22.05 -3.18
N ASP A 140 10.61 -20.77 -2.88
CA ASP A 140 9.49 -20.12 -2.21
C ASP A 140 8.69 -19.27 -3.21
N THR A 141 7.75 -18.48 -2.70
CA THR A 141 6.99 -17.54 -3.50
C THR A 141 6.94 -16.18 -2.82
N VAL A 142 7.06 -15.12 -3.63
CA VAL A 142 6.85 -13.74 -3.21
C VAL A 142 5.91 -13.11 -4.23
N GLY A 143 4.86 -12.44 -3.76
CA GLY A 143 4.04 -11.64 -4.64
C GLY A 143 4.65 -10.25 -4.85
N ILE A 144 4.44 -9.68 -6.02
CA ILE A 144 4.68 -8.27 -6.31
C ILE A 144 3.39 -7.67 -6.87
N PHE A 145 3.11 -6.40 -6.57
CA PHE A 145 1.89 -5.76 -7.00
C PHE A 145 2.05 -4.27 -7.31
N ALA A 146 1.12 -3.75 -8.10
CA ALA A 146 0.81 -2.33 -8.19
C ALA A 146 -0.71 -2.11 -8.30
N ALA A 147 -1.17 -0.94 -7.86
CA ALA A 147 -2.55 -0.52 -7.92
C ALA A 147 -2.63 0.97 -8.26
N SER A 148 -3.57 1.36 -9.12
CA SER A 148 -3.79 2.76 -9.49
C SER A 148 -5.24 2.99 -9.90
N CYS A 149 -5.71 4.22 -9.71
CA CYS A 149 -6.97 4.68 -10.29
C CYS A 149 -6.71 5.17 -11.73
N ASP A 150 -7.75 5.23 -12.57
CA ASP A 150 -7.66 5.92 -13.85
C ASP A 150 -7.03 7.32 -13.69
N GLY A 151 -5.94 7.59 -14.41
CA GLY A 151 -5.13 8.79 -14.22
C GLY A 151 -5.87 10.10 -14.50
N GLU A 152 -6.95 10.04 -15.29
CA GLU A 152 -7.82 11.18 -15.57
C GLU A 152 -8.49 11.74 -14.30
N VAL A 153 -8.68 10.90 -13.27
CA VAL A 153 -9.31 11.30 -12.00
C VAL A 153 -8.54 12.43 -11.31
N GLU A 154 -7.21 12.44 -11.40
CA GLU A 154 -6.36 13.48 -10.77
C GLU A 154 -6.43 14.84 -11.47
N LEU A 155 -6.92 14.85 -12.71
CA LEU A 155 -7.05 16.04 -13.55
C LEU A 155 -8.44 16.67 -13.43
N LEU A 156 -9.35 16.05 -12.67
CA LEU A 156 -10.69 16.59 -12.48
C LEU A 156 -10.67 17.84 -11.59
N TYR A 157 -11.63 18.72 -11.84
CA TYR A 157 -11.91 19.91 -11.03
C TYR A 157 -10.74 20.90 -10.89
N GLU A 158 -9.88 21.07 -11.91
CA GLU A 158 -8.74 22.01 -11.86
C GLU A 158 -9.08 23.43 -11.40
N LYS A 159 -10.32 23.89 -11.66
CA LYS A 159 -10.82 25.23 -11.31
C LYS A 159 -11.50 25.31 -9.94
N ASP A 160 -11.65 24.20 -9.23
CA ASP A 160 -12.29 24.10 -7.91
C ASP A 160 -11.31 23.40 -6.94
N PRO A 161 -10.48 24.17 -6.19
CA PRO A 161 -9.44 23.61 -5.34
C PRO A 161 -9.95 22.62 -4.29
N TYR A 162 -11.17 22.84 -3.78
CA TYR A 162 -11.78 21.96 -2.79
C TYR A 162 -12.10 20.59 -3.41
N LYS A 163 -12.82 20.59 -4.54
CA LYS A 163 -13.16 19.33 -5.23
C LYS A 163 -11.93 18.63 -5.79
N ARG A 164 -10.92 19.39 -6.21
CA ARG A 164 -9.64 18.82 -6.65
C ARG A 164 -8.94 18.09 -5.51
N MET A 165 -8.85 18.69 -4.32
CA MET A 165 -8.26 18.01 -3.17
C MET A 165 -9.09 16.80 -2.75
N LEU A 166 -10.43 16.88 -2.83
CA LEU A 166 -11.33 15.77 -2.53
C LEU A 166 -11.12 14.60 -3.47
N VAL A 167 -11.10 14.83 -4.78
CA VAL A 167 -10.94 13.77 -5.78
C VAL A 167 -9.55 13.14 -5.68
N GLN A 168 -8.49 13.92 -5.47
CA GLN A 168 -7.13 13.41 -5.29
C GLN A 168 -7.01 12.55 -4.02
N THR A 169 -7.54 13.02 -2.90
CA THR A 169 -7.55 12.25 -1.65
C THR A 169 -8.32 10.93 -1.81
N LEU A 170 -9.47 10.97 -2.51
CA LEU A 170 -10.26 9.77 -2.80
C LEU A 170 -9.53 8.81 -3.73
N ALA A 171 -8.84 9.30 -4.76
CA ALA A 171 -8.03 8.47 -5.66
C ALA A 171 -6.94 7.71 -4.87
N ASP A 172 -6.23 8.40 -3.97
CA ASP A 172 -5.24 7.76 -3.09
C ASP A 172 -5.88 6.65 -2.24
N ARG A 173 -7.07 6.92 -1.67
CA ARG A 173 -7.81 5.91 -0.88
C ARG A 173 -8.27 4.73 -1.73
N LEU A 174 -8.68 4.97 -2.98
CA LEU A 174 -9.13 3.94 -3.90
C LEU A 174 -7.99 3.00 -4.31
N ALA A 175 -6.79 3.52 -4.58
CA ALA A 175 -5.62 2.71 -4.87
C ALA A 175 -5.24 1.78 -3.69
N GLU A 176 -5.28 2.29 -2.46
CA GLU A 176 -5.08 1.48 -1.26
C GLU A 176 -6.20 0.44 -1.04
N ALA A 177 -7.46 0.84 -1.24
CA ALA A 177 -8.61 -0.05 -1.10
C ALA A 177 -8.59 -1.19 -2.13
N ALA A 178 -8.22 -0.89 -3.38
CA ALA A 178 -8.04 -1.89 -4.41
C ALA A 178 -6.88 -2.83 -4.09
N THR A 179 -5.80 -2.32 -3.49
CA THR A 179 -4.70 -3.14 -2.98
C THR A 179 -5.18 -4.12 -1.89
N GLU A 180 -6.01 -3.67 -0.94
CA GLU A 180 -6.58 -4.55 0.10
C GLU A 180 -7.46 -5.65 -0.50
N LYS A 181 -8.36 -5.29 -1.42
CA LYS A 181 -9.24 -6.25 -2.10
C LYS A 181 -8.46 -7.25 -2.94
N MET A 182 -7.47 -6.78 -3.70
CA MET A 182 -6.58 -7.64 -4.48
C MET A 182 -5.78 -8.57 -3.55
N HIS A 183 -5.27 -8.06 -2.43
CA HIS A 183 -4.52 -8.87 -1.48
C HIS A 183 -5.42 -9.98 -0.89
N GLU A 184 -6.66 -9.68 -0.50
CA GLU A 184 -7.63 -10.71 -0.09
C GLU A 184 -7.80 -11.79 -1.16
N TYR A 185 -7.98 -11.40 -2.43
CA TYR A 185 -8.05 -12.33 -3.55
C TYR A 185 -6.78 -13.18 -3.70
N VAL A 186 -5.60 -12.59 -3.52
CA VAL A 186 -4.32 -13.31 -3.56
C VAL A 186 -4.25 -14.35 -2.44
N ARG A 187 -4.58 -13.99 -1.20
CA ARG A 187 -4.52 -14.91 -0.06
C ARG A 187 -5.45 -16.10 -0.22
N LYS A 188 -6.69 -15.86 -0.67
CA LYS A 188 -7.76 -16.86 -0.72
C LYS A 188 -7.74 -17.69 -1.99
N VAL A 189 -7.39 -17.08 -3.13
CA VAL A 189 -7.59 -17.69 -4.45
C VAL A 189 -6.29 -17.82 -5.23
N ALA A 190 -5.60 -16.71 -5.51
CA ALA A 190 -4.48 -16.75 -6.47
C ALA A 190 -3.26 -17.49 -5.93
N TRP A 191 -2.84 -17.16 -4.70
CA TRP A 191 -1.80 -17.89 -3.95
C TRP A 191 -2.43 -18.98 -3.10
N GLY A 192 -3.59 -18.69 -2.49
CA GLY A 192 -4.42 -19.71 -1.85
C GLY A 192 -3.82 -20.31 -0.58
N TYR A 193 -3.00 -19.56 0.16
CA TYR A 193 -2.49 -19.98 1.46
C TYR A 193 -3.49 -19.79 2.62
N ALA A 194 -4.59 -19.05 2.38
CA ALA A 194 -5.64 -18.79 3.36
C ALA A 194 -7.05 -18.98 2.76
N LYS A 195 -7.32 -20.15 2.17
CA LYS A 195 -8.57 -20.43 1.42
C LYS A 195 -9.84 -20.28 2.27
N ASP A 196 -9.74 -20.64 3.56
CA ASP A 196 -10.86 -20.62 4.49
C ASP A 196 -10.98 -19.28 5.25
N GLU A 197 -10.23 -18.25 4.85
CA GLU A 197 -10.29 -16.92 5.47
C GLU A 197 -11.68 -16.28 5.29
N ASN A 198 -12.30 -15.94 6.43
CA ASN A 198 -13.60 -15.30 6.50
C ASN A 198 -13.54 -14.09 7.45
N LEU A 199 -12.85 -13.04 7.01
CA LEU A 199 -12.68 -11.79 7.77
C LEU A 199 -13.69 -10.74 7.33
N SER A 200 -14.17 -9.94 8.29
CA SER A 200 -14.95 -8.75 7.99
C SER A 200 -14.06 -7.62 7.47
N ILE A 201 -14.62 -6.62 6.78
CA ILE A 201 -13.86 -5.41 6.37
C ILE A 201 -13.13 -4.77 7.57
N PRO A 202 -13.76 -4.56 8.74
CA PRO A 202 -13.04 -4.05 9.91
C PRO A 202 -11.90 -4.95 10.41
N ASP A 203 -11.95 -6.26 10.18
CA ASP A 203 -10.86 -7.17 10.52
C ASP A 203 -9.71 -7.09 9.50
N LEU A 204 -10.04 -6.94 8.20
CA LEU A 204 -9.07 -6.70 7.14
C LEU A 204 -8.32 -5.39 7.35
N LEU A 205 -9.02 -4.29 7.65
CA LEU A 205 -8.42 -2.99 7.93
C LEU A 205 -7.56 -2.96 9.22
N ARG A 206 -7.73 -3.96 10.09
CA ARG A 206 -6.88 -4.19 11.28
C ARG A 206 -5.81 -5.25 11.04
N GLU A 207 -5.63 -5.67 9.80
CA GLU A 207 -4.58 -6.61 9.36
C GLU A 207 -4.65 -7.96 10.09
N LYS A 208 -5.86 -8.45 10.40
CA LYS A 208 -6.03 -9.75 11.08
C LYS A 208 -5.81 -10.98 10.19
N PHE A 209 -5.37 -10.78 8.96
CA PHE A 209 -5.02 -11.85 8.02
C PHE A 209 -3.57 -12.32 8.20
N GLN A 210 -3.25 -13.51 7.67
CA GLN A 210 -1.87 -13.98 7.59
C GLN A 210 -1.11 -13.25 6.48
N GLY A 211 0.16 -12.92 6.74
CA GLY A 211 1.06 -12.31 5.77
C GLY A 211 0.98 -10.79 5.75
N ILE A 212 1.85 -10.15 4.96
CA ILE A 212 1.95 -8.69 4.84
C ILE A 212 2.12 -8.26 3.39
N ARG A 213 1.83 -6.99 3.11
CA ARG A 213 2.03 -6.36 1.81
C ARG A 213 2.83 -5.05 1.90
N PRO A 214 4.14 -5.09 2.18
CA PRO A 214 4.95 -3.89 2.35
C PRO A 214 5.02 -3.10 1.03
N ALA A 215 4.62 -1.84 1.09
CA ALA A 215 4.63 -0.92 -0.04
C ALA A 215 5.92 -0.07 -0.07
N VAL A 216 6.32 0.33 -1.26
CA VAL A 216 7.51 1.19 -1.44
C VAL A 216 7.28 2.56 -0.79
N GLY A 217 8.31 3.10 -0.14
CA GLY A 217 8.28 4.36 0.60
C GLY A 217 7.79 4.22 2.05
N TYR A 218 7.23 3.06 2.44
CA TYR A 218 6.84 2.79 3.82
C TYR A 218 8.05 2.37 4.67
N PRO A 219 7.95 2.45 6.01
CA PRO A 219 9.10 2.20 6.89
C PRO A 219 9.81 0.85 6.71
N SER A 220 9.12 -0.20 6.25
CA SER A 220 9.70 -1.52 5.97
C SER A 220 10.37 -1.63 4.60
N LEU A 221 10.03 -0.76 3.65
CA LEU A 221 10.57 -0.74 2.28
C LEU A 221 10.75 0.73 1.83
N PRO A 222 11.66 1.50 2.46
CA PRO A 222 11.68 2.97 2.34
C PRO A 222 12.27 3.48 1.02
N ASP A 223 13.04 2.66 0.30
CA ASP A 223 13.75 3.07 -0.92
C ASP A 223 12.82 3.20 -2.13
N GLN A 224 12.51 4.43 -2.52
CA GLN A 224 11.63 4.71 -3.67
C GLN A 224 12.18 4.25 -5.02
N SER A 225 13.50 4.12 -5.18
CA SER A 225 14.06 3.68 -6.46
C SER A 225 13.77 2.20 -6.77
N VAL A 226 13.28 1.44 -5.78
CA VAL A 226 12.73 0.09 -5.98
C VAL A 226 11.55 0.09 -6.97
N ASN A 227 10.87 1.22 -7.16
CA ASN A 227 9.82 1.37 -8.17
C ASN A 227 10.30 0.98 -9.57
N PHE A 228 11.55 1.31 -9.95
CA PHE A 228 12.09 0.92 -11.25
C PHE A 228 12.20 -0.59 -11.42
N LEU A 229 12.60 -1.28 -10.35
CA LEU A 229 12.73 -2.73 -10.35
C LEU A 229 11.35 -3.41 -10.43
N LEU A 230 10.38 -2.93 -9.64
CA LEU A 230 9.02 -3.43 -9.69
C LEU A 230 8.38 -3.16 -11.06
N ASN A 231 8.64 -1.99 -11.67
CA ASN A 231 8.12 -1.68 -12.99
C ASN A 231 8.69 -2.60 -14.08
N ASP A 232 9.99 -2.89 -14.04
CA ASP A 232 10.59 -3.85 -14.98
C ASP A 232 10.03 -5.26 -14.79
N LEU A 233 9.71 -5.66 -13.55
CA LEU A 233 9.11 -6.97 -13.29
C LEU A 233 7.64 -7.04 -13.71
N LEU A 234 6.82 -6.04 -13.40
CA LEU A 234 5.37 -6.05 -13.59
C LEU A 234 4.87 -5.43 -14.90
N HIS A 235 5.69 -4.63 -15.58
CA HIS A 235 5.26 -3.81 -16.71
C HIS A 235 4.03 -2.97 -16.33
N MET A 236 4.18 -2.06 -15.36
CA MET A 236 3.06 -1.36 -14.74
C MET A 236 2.30 -0.43 -15.71
N GLU A 237 2.88 -0.12 -16.87
CA GLU A 237 2.19 0.60 -17.95
C GLU A 237 0.92 -0.11 -18.43
N GLN A 238 0.81 -1.43 -18.21
CA GLN A 238 -0.40 -2.21 -18.48
C GLN A 238 -1.63 -1.71 -17.73
N ILE A 239 -1.43 -1.04 -16.59
CA ILE A 239 -2.50 -0.41 -15.79
C ILE A 239 -2.33 1.12 -15.73
N GLY A 240 -1.67 1.72 -16.72
CA GLY A 240 -1.55 3.17 -16.87
C GLY A 240 -0.51 3.84 -15.96
N ILE A 241 0.28 3.06 -15.21
CA ILE A 241 1.33 3.62 -14.35
C ILE A 241 2.59 3.89 -15.17
N THR A 242 3.19 5.05 -14.96
CA THR A 242 4.49 5.44 -15.51
C THR A 242 5.42 5.94 -14.41
N LEU A 243 6.73 5.89 -14.65
CA LEU A 243 7.74 6.39 -13.73
C LEU A 243 8.39 7.66 -14.26
N THR A 244 8.64 8.63 -13.37
CA THR A 244 9.55 9.74 -13.66
C THR A 244 11.01 9.26 -13.64
N GLU A 245 11.91 10.11 -14.09
CA GLU A 245 13.37 9.88 -14.03
C GLU A 245 13.90 9.60 -12.61
N ASN A 246 13.18 10.02 -11.57
CA ASN A 246 13.53 9.79 -10.17
C ASN A 246 12.73 8.66 -9.52
N GLY A 247 11.91 7.93 -10.28
CA GLY A 247 11.17 6.76 -9.80
C GLY A 247 9.85 7.11 -9.11
N ALA A 248 9.40 8.36 -9.16
CA ALA A 248 8.05 8.71 -8.71
C ALA A 248 7.01 8.15 -9.68
N MET A 249 5.95 7.54 -9.16
CA MET A 249 4.87 6.96 -9.97
C MET A 249 3.87 8.03 -10.42
N ARG A 250 3.31 7.84 -11.62
CA ARG A 250 2.18 8.59 -12.15
C ARG A 250 1.13 7.60 -12.67
N PRO A 251 -0.14 7.70 -12.30
CA PRO A 251 -0.77 8.72 -11.43
C PRO A 251 -0.18 8.78 -10.01
N HIS A 252 -0.33 9.90 -9.31
CA HIS A 252 0.13 10.04 -7.92
C HIS A 252 -0.52 9.01 -6.99
N ALA A 253 -1.82 8.78 -7.18
CA ALA A 253 -2.65 7.78 -6.53
C ALA A 253 -2.30 6.37 -7.02
N THR A 254 -1.06 5.97 -6.74
CA THR A 254 -0.51 4.67 -7.10
C THR A 254 0.23 4.06 -5.92
N VAL A 255 0.03 2.78 -5.70
CA VAL A 255 0.73 1.99 -4.68
C VAL A 255 1.39 0.80 -5.36
N CYS A 256 2.63 0.47 -5.00
CA CYS A 256 3.26 -0.78 -5.41
C CYS A 256 4.11 -1.36 -4.26
N GLY A 257 4.39 -2.66 -4.33
CA GLY A 257 5.11 -3.34 -3.27
C GLY A 257 5.23 -4.86 -3.42
N LEU A 258 5.52 -5.51 -2.30
CA LEU A 258 5.64 -6.96 -2.18
C LEU A 258 4.43 -7.56 -1.46
N ILE A 259 4.24 -8.87 -1.57
CA ILE A 259 3.31 -9.68 -0.77
C ILE A 259 4.12 -10.85 -0.18
N LEU A 260 4.14 -10.98 1.14
CA LEU A 260 4.87 -12.01 1.87
C LEU A 260 3.87 -12.85 2.66
N ALA A 261 3.84 -14.16 2.42
CA ALA A 261 2.83 -15.06 3.00
C ALA A 261 3.20 -15.63 4.38
N HIS A 262 4.47 -15.51 4.79
CA HIS A 262 4.98 -16.18 5.99
C HIS A 262 4.18 -15.75 7.24
N PRO A 263 3.72 -16.69 8.09
CA PRO A 263 2.82 -16.37 9.20
C PRO A 263 3.45 -15.48 10.29
N ALA A 264 4.78 -15.45 10.38
CA ALA A 264 5.51 -14.56 11.29
C ALA A 264 5.91 -13.21 10.65
N ALA A 265 5.58 -12.99 9.38
CA ALA A 265 5.85 -11.73 8.70
C ALA A 265 5.03 -10.61 9.35
N ARG A 266 5.68 -9.47 9.55
CA ARG A 266 5.12 -8.33 10.27
C ARG A 266 5.74 -7.04 9.76
N TYR A 267 4.98 -5.95 9.81
CA TYR A 267 5.52 -4.63 9.51
C TYR A 267 6.54 -4.21 10.57
N PHE A 268 7.60 -3.55 10.12
CA PHE A 268 8.64 -2.97 10.97
C PHE A 268 9.21 -1.72 10.29
N ALA A 269 9.87 -0.85 11.05
CA ALA A 269 10.64 0.24 10.50
C ALA A 269 12.11 -0.17 10.38
N VAL A 270 12.70 -0.04 9.18
CA VAL A 270 14.15 -0.25 8.98
C VAL A 270 14.96 0.68 9.90
N GLY A 271 14.49 1.92 10.06
CA GLY A 271 15.15 2.92 10.90
C GLY A 271 16.42 3.49 10.27
N LYS A 272 17.35 3.96 11.11
CA LYS A 272 18.64 4.47 10.66
C LYS A 272 19.58 3.34 10.27
N ILE A 273 20.32 3.52 9.18
CA ILE A 273 21.35 2.59 8.69
C ILE A 273 22.74 3.26 8.72
N GLY A 274 23.78 2.45 8.90
CA GLY A 274 25.17 2.86 8.83
C GLY A 274 25.67 3.00 7.39
N ASN A 275 26.83 3.66 7.25
CA ASN A 275 27.49 3.81 5.95
C ASN A 275 27.92 2.46 5.36
N ASP A 276 28.21 1.46 6.20
CA ASP A 276 28.55 0.10 5.77
C ASP A 276 27.39 -0.56 4.99
N GLN A 277 26.18 -0.48 5.52
CA GLN A 277 24.99 -1.01 4.85
C GLN A 277 24.64 -0.17 3.62
N LEU A 278 24.80 1.16 3.67
CA LEU A 278 24.58 2.02 2.50
C LEU A 278 25.50 1.64 1.33
N GLU A 279 26.79 1.44 1.59
CA GLU A 279 27.78 1.03 0.59
C GLU A 279 27.48 -0.36 0.01
N ASP A 280 27.15 -1.33 0.88
CA ASP A 280 26.76 -2.66 0.46
C ASP A 280 25.47 -2.65 -0.40
N TYR A 281 24.47 -1.91 0.04
CA TYR A 281 23.18 -1.79 -0.66
C TYR A 281 23.33 -1.11 -2.02
N ALA A 282 24.11 -0.03 -2.11
CA ALA A 282 24.44 0.64 -3.37
C ALA A 282 25.12 -0.33 -4.37
N ARG A 283 26.09 -1.12 -3.89
CA ARG A 283 26.76 -2.16 -4.68
C ARG A 283 25.78 -3.22 -5.18
N ARG A 284 24.91 -3.76 -4.31
CA ARG A 284 23.90 -4.77 -4.68
C ARG A 284 22.91 -4.24 -5.73
N LYS A 285 22.57 -2.95 -5.65
CA LYS A 285 21.72 -2.26 -6.63
C LYS A 285 22.42 -1.84 -7.91
N LYS A 286 23.75 -1.92 -7.96
CA LYS A 286 24.58 -1.39 -9.07
C LYS A 286 24.34 0.12 -9.27
N MET A 287 24.18 0.86 -8.18
CA MET A 287 24.03 2.31 -8.15
C MET A 287 25.21 2.94 -7.40
N SER A 288 25.49 4.22 -7.64
CA SER A 288 26.48 4.94 -6.83
C SER A 288 25.99 5.12 -5.39
N VAL A 289 26.93 5.31 -4.46
CA VAL A 289 26.61 5.59 -3.05
C VAL A 289 25.90 6.95 -2.95
N GLU A 290 26.32 7.93 -3.75
CA GLU A 290 25.74 9.27 -3.82
C GLU A 290 24.28 9.25 -4.28
N GLU A 291 23.95 8.48 -5.31
CA GLU A 291 22.56 8.31 -5.76
C GLU A 291 21.72 7.57 -4.74
N THR A 292 22.26 6.48 -4.17
CA THR A 292 21.56 5.68 -3.15
C THR A 292 21.26 6.51 -1.90
N ARG A 293 22.20 7.39 -1.50
CA ARG A 293 22.04 8.33 -0.38
C ARG A 293 20.86 9.29 -0.56
N LYS A 294 20.55 9.69 -1.80
CA LYS A 294 19.39 10.57 -2.08
C LYS A 294 18.07 9.88 -1.75
N PHE A 295 17.93 8.60 -2.13
CA PHE A 295 16.73 7.81 -1.85
C PHE A 295 16.59 7.43 -0.37
N LEU A 296 17.71 7.29 0.34
CA LEU A 296 17.74 6.88 1.74
C LEU A 296 18.02 8.02 2.72
N ALA A 297 17.84 9.28 2.30
CA ALA A 297 18.14 10.45 3.12
C ALA A 297 17.41 10.44 4.48
N ALA A 298 16.18 9.92 4.54
CA ALA A 298 15.43 9.78 5.79
C ALA A 298 15.99 8.67 6.71
N ASN A 299 16.68 7.69 6.15
CA ASN A 299 17.24 6.51 6.83
C ASN A 299 18.72 6.67 7.21
N LEU A 300 19.34 7.82 6.94
CA LEU A 300 20.75 8.10 7.27
C LEU A 300 20.90 9.09 8.43
#